data_AF-A0A7W7MYS4-F1
#
_entry.id   AF-A0A7W7MYS4-F1
#
_cell.length_a   1.000
_cell.length_b   1.000
_cell.length_c   1.000
_cell.angle_alpha   90.00
_cell.angle_beta   90.00
_cell.angle_gamma   90.00
#
_symmetry.space_group_name_H-M   'P 1'
#
loop_
_entity.id
_entity.type
_entity.pdbx_description
1 polymer ?
#
loop_
_entity_poly.entity_id
_entity_poly.type
_entity_poly.pdbx_seq_one_letter_code
_entity_poly.pdbx_strand_id
1 'polypeptide(L)' 'MRAPQGEEEDSAFEIVRFAINADEEALERDRARDGWVGHPPWLMWFCGEHLALGKELADLHWREAGERLRTDRR' A
#
# COMPACT_ATOMS: atom_id res chain seq x y z
N MET A 1 -10.92 32.56 -10.62
CA MET A 1 -9.48 32.32 -10.89
C MET A 1 -9.04 31.24 -9.93
N ARG A 2 -8.65 30.05 -10.43
CA ARG A 2 -8.16 28.94 -9.60
C ARG A 2 -6.72 29.29 -9.23
N ALA A 3 -6.40 29.39 -7.95
CA ALA A 3 -5.04 29.68 -7.50
C ALA A 3 -4.08 28.63 -8.10
N PRO A 4 -2.87 29.03 -8.54
CA PRO A 4 -1.86 28.07 -8.95
C PRO A 4 -1.59 27.15 -7.77
N GLN A 5 -1.74 25.84 -7.98
CA GLN A 5 -1.35 24.86 -6.97
C GLN A 5 0.17 25.02 -6.80
N GLY A 6 0.57 25.56 -5.66
CA GLY A 6 1.96 25.83 -5.33
C GLY A 6 2.79 24.56 -5.43
N GLU A 7 3.94 24.70 -6.05
CA GLU A 7 5.02 23.73 -6.12
C GLU A 7 5.68 23.61 -4.72
N GLU A 8 5.08 22.89 -3.77
CA GLU A 8 5.79 22.53 -2.52
C GLU A 8 5.41 21.11 -2.07
N GLU A 9 6.45 20.26 -2.00
CA GLU A 9 6.49 18.86 -1.56
C GLU A 9 5.79 17.84 -2.47
N ASP A 10 6.58 17.18 -3.33
CA ASP A 10 6.33 15.79 -3.69
C ASP A 10 6.16 14.99 -2.38
N SER A 11 4.92 14.89 -1.88
CA SER A 11 4.59 13.92 -0.84
C SER A 11 4.78 12.56 -1.51
N ALA A 12 6.02 12.06 -1.46
CA ALA A 12 6.41 10.84 -2.11
C ALA A 12 5.61 9.72 -1.44
N PHE A 13 4.52 9.32 -2.08
CA PHE A 13 3.75 8.17 -1.64
C PHE A 13 4.62 6.94 -1.88
N GLU A 14 4.98 6.25 -0.80
CA GLU A 14 5.72 5.00 -0.88
C GLU A 14 4.76 3.81 -0.82
N ILE A 15 5.07 2.76 -1.59
CA ILE A 15 4.33 1.49 -1.53
C ILE A 15 4.95 0.61 -0.44
N VAL A 16 4.12 0.14 0.48
CA VAL A 16 4.47 -0.94 1.40
C VAL A 16 3.86 -2.24 0.92
N ARG A 17 4.68 -3.31 0.94
CA ARG A 17 4.24 -4.68 0.67
C ARG A 17 3.97 -5.39 1.99
N PHE A 18 2.77 -5.97 2.10
CA PHE A 18 2.35 -6.76 3.24
C PHE A 18 2.54 -8.26 2.98
N ALA A 19 2.56 -9.04 4.05
CA ALA A 19 2.57 -10.49 3.95
C ALA A 19 1.29 -11.01 3.29
N ILE A 20 1.43 -12.15 2.61
CA ILE A 20 0.38 -12.81 1.84
C ILE A 20 0.36 -14.29 2.18
N ASN A 21 -0.77 -14.96 1.90
CA ASN A 21 -0.91 -16.40 2.06
C ASN A 21 -0.56 -17.16 0.76
N ALA A 22 -0.56 -18.49 0.82
CA ALA A 22 -0.17 -19.34 -0.30
C ALA A 22 -1.04 -19.16 -1.57
N ASP A 23 -2.34 -18.88 -1.41
CA ASP A 23 -3.25 -18.64 -2.53
C ASP A 23 -2.92 -17.31 -3.21
N GLU A 24 -2.62 -16.28 -2.43
CA GLU A 24 -2.22 -14.96 -2.90
C GLU A 24 -0.82 -14.98 -3.52
N GLU A 25 0.09 -15.83 -3.05
CA GLU A 25 1.36 -16.08 -3.74
C GLU A 25 1.15 -16.69 -5.13
N ALA A 26 0.12 -17.52 -5.32
CA ALA A 26 -0.24 -18.02 -6.64
C ALA A 26 -0.74 -16.88 -7.55
N LEU A 27 -1.55 -15.98 -7.00
CA LEU A 27 -2.00 -14.78 -7.71
C LEU A 27 -0.85 -13.82 -8.05
N GLU A 28 0.15 -13.68 -7.17
CA GLU A 28 1.37 -12.91 -7.44
C GLU A 28 2.15 -13.49 -8.63
N ARG A 29 2.29 -14.83 -8.69
CA ARG A 29 2.94 -15.50 -9.83
C ARG A 29 2.17 -15.29 -11.12
N ASP A 30 0.83 -15.30 -11.08
CA ASP A 30 0.00 -15.01 -12.23
C ASP A 30 0.07 -13.55 -12.67
N ARG A 31 0.19 -12.60 -11.71
CA ARG A 31 0.44 -11.18 -12.01
C ARG A 31 1.75 -10.97 -12.76
N ALA A 32 2.79 -11.75 -12.45
CA ALA A 32 4.07 -11.65 -13.13
C ALA A 32 4.02 -12.09 -14.61
N ARG A 33 2.88 -12.61 -15.10
CA ARG A 33 2.66 -12.95 -16.51
C ARG A 33 2.25 -11.72 -17.31
N ASP A 34 2.60 -11.71 -18.60
CA ASP A 34 2.27 -10.63 -19.52
C ASP A 34 0.76 -10.38 -19.60
N GLY A 35 0.37 -9.11 -19.58
CA GLY A 35 -1.01 -8.67 -19.78
C GLY A 35 -1.87 -8.53 -18.52
N TRP A 36 -1.30 -8.76 -17.32
CA TRP A 36 -2.02 -8.48 -16.07
C TRP A 36 -2.21 -6.98 -15.85
N VAL A 37 -3.45 -6.57 -15.56
CA VAL A 37 -3.82 -5.18 -15.26
C VAL A 37 -4.60 -5.16 -13.95
N GLY A 38 -4.12 -4.39 -12.98
CA GLY A 38 -4.77 -4.26 -11.68
C GLY A 38 -3.81 -3.71 -10.62
N HIS A 39 -4.29 -3.63 -9.38
CA HIS A 39 -3.48 -3.34 -8.21
C HIS A 39 -3.59 -4.49 -7.20
N PRO A 40 -2.48 -5.10 -6.77
CA PRO A 40 -2.52 -6.19 -5.81
C PRO A 40 -2.98 -5.70 -4.43
N PRO A 41 -3.92 -6.39 -3.76
CA PRO A 41 -4.44 -5.97 -2.44
C PRO A 41 -3.39 -5.84 -1.34
N TRP A 42 -2.26 -6.55 -1.46
CA TRP A 42 -1.16 -6.56 -0.50
C TRP A 42 -0.09 -5.51 -0.75
N LEU A 43 -0.28 -4.64 -1.75
CA LEU A 43 0.53 -3.43 -1.93
C LEU A 43 -0.35 -2.25 -1.49
N MET A 44 0.13 -1.36 -0.64
CA MET A 44 -0.64 -0.17 -0.24
C MET A 44 0.24 1.07 -0.27
N TRP A 45 -0.30 2.20 -0.73
CA TRP A 45 0.38 3.49 -0.73
C TRP A 45 0.21 4.20 0.60
N PHE A 46 1.30 4.77 1.10
CA PHE A 46 1.32 5.60 2.30
C PHE A 46 1.91 6.96 1.97
N CYS A 47 1.29 8.03 2.48
CA CYS A 47 1.95 9.32 2.52
C CYS A 47 3.09 9.27 3.56
N GLY A 48 4.00 10.25 3.49
CA GLY A 48 5.17 10.30 4.39
C GLY A 48 4.82 10.21 5.88
N GLU A 49 3.69 10.80 6.31
CA GLU A 49 3.22 10.76 7.69
C GLU A 49 2.87 9.34 8.18
N HIS A 50 2.29 8.50 7.31
CA HIS A 50 1.78 7.17 7.69
C HIS A 50 2.71 6.02 7.28
N LEU A 51 3.81 6.31 6.61
CA LEU A 51 4.72 5.30 6.08
C LEU A 51 5.33 4.41 7.18
N ALA A 52 5.72 5.01 8.30
CA ALA A 52 6.30 4.26 9.43
C ALA A 52 5.32 3.22 9.96
N LEU A 53 4.06 3.61 10.18
CA LEU A 53 3.00 2.70 10.60
C LEU A 53 2.74 1.58 9.58
N GLY A 54 2.76 1.91 8.28
CA GLY A 54 2.68 0.90 7.22
C GLY A 54 3.81 -0.12 7.31
N LYS A 55 5.06 0.34 7.48
CA LYS A 55 6.25 -0.51 7.60
C LYS A 55 6.23 -1.40 8.85
N GLU A 56 5.73 -0.89 9.99
CA GLU A 56 5.61 -1.66 11.24
C GLU A 56 4.65 -2.85 11.11
N LEU A 57 3.65 -2.76 10.23
CA LEU A 57 2.64 -3.79 10.03
C LEU A 57 2.92 -4.68 8.80
N ALA A 58 4.03 -4.48 8.10
CA ALA A 58 4.34 -5.14 6.83
C ALA A 58 4.43 -6.68 6.94
N ASP A 59 4.80 -7.20 8.11
CA ASP A 59 4.89 -8.65 8.36
C ASP A 59 3.52 -9.32 8.58
N LEU A 60 2.45 -8.53 8.77
CA LEU A 60 1.09 -9.04 8.92
C LEU A 60 0.44 -9.30 7.55
N HIS A 61 -0.54 -10.20 7.54
CA HIS A 61 -1.40 -10.36 6.37
C HIS A 61 -2.11 -9.04 6.05
N TRP A 62 -2.18 -8.66 4.77
CA TRP A 62 -2.70 -7.35 4.36
C TRP A 62 -4.10 -7.01 4.90
N ARG A 63 -4.97 -8.02 5.12
CA ARG A 63 -6.30 -7.79 5.73
C ARG A 63 -6.17 -7.40 7.19
N GLU A 64 -5.33 -8.11 7.94
CA GLU A 64 -5.07 -7.82 9.35
C GLU A 64 -4.41 -6.44 9.51
N ALA A 65 -3.39 -6.15 8.69
CA ALA A 65 -2.76 -4.83 8.67
C ALA A 65 -3.78 -3.72 8.36
N GLY A 66 -4.63 -3.92 7.35
CA GLY A 66 -5.69 -2.98 6.97
C GLY A 66 -6.77 -2.79 8.04
N GLU A 67 -7.07 -3.82 8.84
CA GLU A 67 -7.93 -3.69 10.02
C GLU A 67 -7.27 -2.82 11.10
N ARG A 68 -6.00 -3.11 11.44
CA ARG A 68 -5.26 -2.32 12.44
C ARG A 68 -5.14 -0.85 12.04
N LEU A 69 -4.78 -0.57 10.79
CA LEU A 69 -4.71 0.79 10.24
C LEU A 69 -6.04 1.56 10.33
N ARG A 70 -7.18 0.88 10.17
CA ARG A 70 -8.50 1.51 10.30
C ARG A 70 -8.89 1.80 11.73
N THR A 71 -8.41 0.99 12.67
CA THR A 71 -8.68 1.18 14.11
C THR A 71 -7.72 2.18 14.75
N ASP A 72 -6.52 2.34 14.21
CA ASP A 72 -5.46 3.21 14.76
C ASP A 72 -5.57 4.68 14.30
N ARG A 73 -6.80 5.15 14.07
CA ARG A 73 -7.07 6.55 13.69
C ARG A 73 -6.91 7.46 14.91
N ARG A 74 -5.67 7.78 15.28
CA ARG A 74 -5.34 8.85 16.22
C ARG A 74 -5.14 10.18 15.52
#